data_AF-A0A929X9X8-F1
#
_entry.id   AF-A0A929X9X8-F1
#
_cell.length_a   1.000
_cell.length_b   1.000
_cell.length_c   1.000
_cell.angle_alpha   90.00
_cell.angle_beta   90.00
_cell.angle_gamma   90.00
#
_symmetry.space_group_name_H-M   'P 1'
#
loop_
_entity.id
_entity.type
_entity.pdbx_description
1 polymer ?
#
loop_
_entity_poly.entity_id
_entity_poly.type
_entity_poly.pdbx_seq_one_letter_code
_entity_poly.pdbx_strand_id
1 'polypeptide(L)'
;MNIHTECKSLYECNFSAWNFGPVAIPLYKEFRKFGNENITLTPDEINKGNSISEEKKGLLNNIYNSFKNYSAIDLVRITHMAGSP
;
A
#
# COMPACT_ATOMS: atom_id res chain seq x y z
N MET A 1 -14.13 21.10 23.33
CA MET A 1 -13.04 20.13 23.58
C MET A 1 -13.15 19.09 22.49
N ASN A 2 -12.48 19.32 21.35
CA ASN A 2 -12.62 18.46 20.17
C ASN A 2 -11.65 17.28 20.30
N ILE A 3 -12.19 16.16 20.74
CA ILE A 3 -11.61 14.82 20.65
C ILE A 3 -11.73 14.34 19.20
N HIS A 4 -11.03 15.01 18.29
CA HIS A 4 -10.61 14.39 17.03
C HIS A 4 -9.21 13.85 17.29
N THR A 5 -9.19 12.67 17.91
CA THR A 5 -8.00 11.84 18.10
C THR A 5 -7.22 11.82 16.78
N GLU A 6 -5.94 12.19 16.82
CA GLU A 6 -5.02 12.13 15.69
C GLU A 6 -5.13 10.76 15.01
N CYS A 7 -5.81 10.69 13.85
CA CYS A 7 -5.74 9.50 13.03
C CYS A 7 -4.34 9.48 12.40
N LYS A 8 -3.39 8.84 13.08
CA LYS A 8 -2.01 8.72 12.62
C LYS A 8 -2.02 8.02 11.26
N SER A 9 -1.71 8.77 10.21
CA SER A 9 -1.71 8.25 8.84
C SER A 9 -0.79 7.04 8.72
N LEU A 10 -1.29 5.96 8.11
CA LEU A 10 -0.49 4.77 7.82
C LEU A 10 0.66 5.13 6.89
N TYR A 11 0.34 5.86 5.84
CA TYR A 11 1.25 6.29 4.80
C TYR A 11 0.80 7.63 4.21
N GLU A 12 1.66 8.63 4.27
CA GLU A 12 1.43 9.93 3.65
C GLU A 12 2.15 9.98 2.31
N CYS A 13 1.40 10.20 1.23
CA CYS A 13 1.98 10.48 -0.06
C CYS A 13 1.05 11.31 -0.94
N ASN A 14 1.65 11.95 -1.95
CA ASN A 14 0.91 12.64 -2.99
C ASN A 14 0.41 11.59 -4.01
N PHE A 15 -0.78 11.06 -3.77
CA PHE A 15 -1.46 10.17 -4.69
C PHE A 15 -1.88 10.92 -5.97
N SER A 16 -1.88 10.23 -7.10
CA SER A 16 -2.37 10.76 -8.38
C SER A 16 -3.36 9.79 -9.01
N ALA A 17 -4.47 10.29 -9.55
CA ALA A 17 -5.47 9.47 -10.23
C ALA A 17 -4.94 8.95 -11.57
N TRP A 18 -4.93 7.62 -11.75
CA TRP A 18 -4.52 6.94 -12.97
C TRP A 18 -5.63 5.99 -13.45
N ASN A 19 -5.48 5.43 -14.66
CA ASN A 19 -6.49 4.58 -15.30
C ASN A 19 -6.94 3.36 -14.48
N PHE A 20 -6.09 2.87 -13.57
CA PHE A 20 -6.36 1.67 -12.75
C PHE A 20 -6.47 1.98 -11.25
N GLY A 21 -6.69 3.26 -10.91
CA GLY A 21 -6.81 3.72 -9.52
C GLY A 21 -5.73 4.72 -9.12
N PRO A 22 -5.79 5.22 -7.87
CA PRO A 22 -4.80 6.16 -7.36
C PRO A 22 -3.43 5.51 -7.21
N VAL A 23 -2.39 6.21 -7.66
CA VAL A 23 -0.99 5.76 -7.60
C VAL A 23 -0.19 6.65 -6.66
N ALA A 24 0.54 6.02 -5.73
CA ALA A 24 1.57 6.67 -4.94
C ALA A 24 2.81 6.92 -5.81
N ILE A 25 2.99 8.15 -6.30
CA ILE A 25 4.05 8.49 -7.26
C ILE A 25 5.47 8.14 -6.78
N PRO A 26 5.86 8.40 -5.51
CA PRO A 26 7.19 8.01 -5.03
C PRO A 26 7.42 6.50 -5.10
N LEU A 27 6.44 5.71 -4.66
CA LEU A 27 6.49 4.25 -4.67
C LEU A 27 6.60 3.72 -6.11
N TYR A 28 5.78 4.22 -7.02
CA TYR A 28 5.85 3.83 -8.42
C TYR A 28 7.23 4.13 -9.04
N LYS A 29 7.80 5.31 -8.80
CA LYS A 29 9.12 5.68 -9.33
C LYS A 29 10.23 4.75 -8.83
N GLU A 30 10.16 4.33 -7.57
CA GLU A 30 11.16 3.46 -6.95
C GLU A 30 11.08 2.01 -7.47
N PHE A 31 9.88 1.47 -7.62
CA PHE A 31 9.68 0.05 -7.95
C PHE A 31 9.36 -0.24 -9.42
N ARG A 32 9.06 0.77 -10.27
CA ARG A 32 8.76 0.56 -11.70
C ARG A 32 9.87 -0.15 -12.47
N LYS A 33 11.11 -0.07 -12.00
CA LYS A 33 12.28 -0.73 -12.61
C LYS A 33 12.18 -2.26 -12.62
N PHE A 34 11.37 -2.84 -11.73
CA PHE A 34 11.18 -4.29 -11.65
C PHE A 34 10.13 -4.81 -12.65
N GLY A 35 9.26 -3.95 -13.18
CA GLY A 35 8.24 -4.38 -14.15
C GLY A 35 7.33 -5.48 -13.58
N ASN A 36 7.29 -6.63 -14.25
CA ASN A 36 6.56 -7.84 -13.85
C ASN A 36 7.45 -8.86 -13.10
N GLU A 37 8.72 -8.54 -12.88
CA GLU A 37 9.65 -9.41 -12.16
C GLU A 37 9.51 -9.23 -10.65
N ASN A 38 10.04 -10.20 -9.91
CA ASN A 38 10.04 -10.15 -8.45
C ASN A 38 10.87 -8.96 -7.94
N ILE A 39 10.34 -8.28 -6.92
CA ILE A 39 11.08 -7.22 -6.21
C ILE A 39 12.12 -7.89 -5.31
N THR A 40 13.39 -7.65 -5.60
CA THR A 40 14.51 -8.06 -4.75
C THR A 40 14.93 -6.89 -3.88
N LEU A 41 14.86 -7.07 -2.57
CA LEU A 41 15.25 -6.06 -1.59
C LEU A 41 16.67 -6.33 -1.06
N THR A 42 17.42 -5.26 -0.85
CA THR A 42 18.69 -5.26 -0.14
C THR A 42 18.47 -5.49 1.37
N PRO A 43 19.49 -5.97 2.12
CA PRO A 43 19.41 -6.07 3.58
C PRO A 43 19.01 -4.76 4.26
N ASP A 44 19.49 -3.63 3.75
CA ASP A 44 19.16 -2.30 4.30
C ASP A 44 17.69 -1.92 4.07
N GLU A 45 17.13 -2.22 2.90
CA GLU A 45 15.70 -2.01 2.62
C GLU A 45 14.81 -2.88 3.51
N ILE A 46 15.21 -4.14 3.75
CA ILE A 46 14.51 -5.04 4.68
C ILE A 46 14.57 -4.49 6.11
N ASN A 47 15.75 -4.06 6.57
CA ASN A 47 15.92 -3.47 7.90
C ASN A 47 15.10 -2.19 8.07
N LYS A 48 15.07 -1.33 7.04
CA LYS A 48 14.23 -0.13 7.01
C LYS A 48 12.75 -0.49 7.12
N GLY A 49 12.27 -1.48 6.36
CA GLY A 49 10.90 -1.97 6.44
C GLY A 49 10.56 -2.53 7.83
N ASN A 50 11.49 -3.26 8.46
CA ASN A 50 11.31 -3.81 9.80
C ASN A 50 11.33 -2.76 10.92
N SER A 51 11.80 -1.54 10.65
CA SER A 51 11.82 -0.45 11.64
C SER A 51 10.48 0.28 11.82
N ILE A 52 9.45 -0.03 11.00
CA ILE A 52 8.11 0.52 11.20
C ILE A 52 7.49 0.01 12.52
N SER A 53 6.65 0.82 13.17
CA SER A 53 6.01 0.46 14.43
C SER A 53 5.13 -0.79 14.32
N GLU A 54 5.07 -1.60 15.37
CA GLU A 54 4.24 -2.81 15.44
C GLU A 54 2.75 -2.56 15.16
N GLU A 55 2.21 -1.41 15.58
CA GLU A 55 0.84 -0.99 15.24
C GLU A 55 0.62 -0.94 13.71
N LYS A 56 1.51 -0.24 12.99
CA LYS A 56 1.48 -0.17 11.53
C LYS A 56 1.70 -1.53 10.88
N LYS A 57 2.59 -2.38 11.42
CA LYS A 57 2.78 -3.75 10.94
C LYS A 57 1.50 -4.57 11.08
N GLY A 58 0.81 -4.45 12.21
CA GLY A 58 -0.48 -5.12 12.45
C GLY A 58 -1.51 -4.74 11.40
N LEU A 59 -1.68 -3.44 11.12
CA LEU A 59 -2.59 -2.98 10.07
C LEU A 59 -2.19 -3.47 8.67
N LEU A 60 -0.90 -3.38 8.31
CA LEU A 60 -0.40 -3.86 7.02
C LEU A 60 -0.58 -5.37 6.85
N ASN A 61 -0.37 -6.15 7.92
CA ASN A 61 -0.59 -7.59 7.93
C ASN A 61 -2.07 -7.93 7.73
N ASN A 62 -2.99 -7.16 8.32
CA ASN A 62 -4.41 -7.35 8.10
C ASN A 62 -4.78 -7.11 6.63
N ILE A 63 -4.32 -5.98 6.06
CA ILE A 63 -4.52 -5.66 4.63
C ILE A 63 -3.94 -6.77 3.75
N TYR A 64 -2.69 -7.15 3.98
CA TYR A 64 -2.03 -8.20 3.21
C TYR A 64 -2.80 -9.53 3.30
N ASN A 65 -3.17 -9.98 4.50
CA ASN A 65 -3.89 -11.24 4.65
C ASN A 65 -5.28 -11.23 4.02
N SER A 66 -5.95 -10.07 3.99
CA SER A 66 -7.23 -9.91 3.29
C SER A 66 -7.08 -10.00 1.78
N PHE A 67 -5.98 -9.49 1.20
CA PHE A 67 -5.88 -9.30 -0.25
C PHE A 67 -4.84 -10.16 -0.99
N LYS A 68 -3.94 -10.86 -0.29
CA LYS A 68 -2.79 -11.59 -0.89
C LYS A 68 -3.14 -12.66 -1.92
N ASN A 69 -4.37 -13.19 -1.88
CA ASN A 69 -4.81 -14.25 -2.80
C ASN A 69 -5.55 -13.70 -4.04
N TYR A 70 -5.75 -12.39 -4.14
CA TYR A 70 -6.38 -11.76 -5.29
C TYR A 70 -5.33 -11.39 -6.34
N SER A 71 -5.62 -11.64 -7.61
CA SER A 71 -4.78 -11.14 -8.70
C SER A 71 -4.90 -9.62 -8.83
N ALA A 72 -3.96 -8.98 -9.53
CA ALA A 72 -4.04 -7.54 -9.82
C ALA A 72 -5.36 -7.16 -10.51
N ILE A 73 -5.86 -8.01 -11.41
CA ILE A 73 -7.13 -7.80 -12.10
C ILE A 73 -8.31 -7.91 -11.12
N ASP A 74 -8.27 -8.88 -10.20
CA ASP A 74 -9.31 -9.00 -9.18
C ASP A 74 -9.37 -7.76 -8.28
N LEU A 75 -8.22 -7.22 -7.88
CA LEU A 75 -8.13 -6.01 -7.06
C LEU A 75 -8.73 -4.79 -7.78
N VAL A 76 -8.42 -4.60 -9.07
CA VAL A 76 -9.04 -3.54 -9.89
C VAL A 76 -10.55 -3.74 -9.99
N ARG A 77 -11.01 -4.98 -10.21
CA ARG A 77 -12.45 -5.27 -10.28
C ARG A 77 -13.14 -4.92 -8.96
N ILE A 78 -12.53 -5.25 -7.81
CA ILE A 78 -13.07 -4.93 -6.48
C ILE A 78 -13.25 -3.42 -6.32
N THR A 79 -12.32 -2.59 -6.80
CA THR A 79 -12.42 -1.12 -6.73
C THR A 79 -13.48 -0.51 -7.67
N HIS A 80 -14.08 -1.30 -8.55
CA HIS A 80 -15.16 -0.86 -9.45
C HIS A 80 -16.52 -1.47 -9.09
N MET A 81 -16.61 -2.26 -8.02
CA MET A 81 -17.88 -2.86 -7.58
C MET A 81 -18.81 -1.79 -6.99
N ALA A 82 -20.12 -1.94 -7.22
CA ALA A 82 -21.12 -1.06 -6.63
C ALA A 82 -21.05 -1.13 -5.09
N GLY A 83 -20.87 0.02 -4.42
CA GLY A 83 -20.70 0.10 -2.97
C GLY A 83 -19.28 -0.19 -2.47
N SER A 84 -18.30 -0.32 -3.37
CA SER A 84 -16.88 -0.21 -2.99
C SER A 84 -16.53 1.26 -2.64
N PRO A 85 -15.51 1.50 -1.79
CA PRO A 85 -15.14 2.84 -1.33
C PRO A 85 -14.85 3.85 -2.44
#